data_AF-A0AAV8U228-F1
#
_entry.id   AF-A0AAV8U228-F1
#
_cell.length_a   1.000
_cell.length_b   1.000
_cell.length_c   1.000
_cell.angle_alpha   90.00
_cell.angle_beta   90.00
_cell.angle_gamma   90.00
#
_symmetry.space_group_name_H-M   'P 1'
#
loop_
_entity.id
_entity.type
_entity.pdbx_description
1 polymer ?
#
loop_
_entity_poly.entity_id
_entity_poly.type
_entity_poly.pdbx_seq_one_letter_code
_entity_poly.pdbx_strand_id
1 'polypeptide(L)'
;MESGSGFYSVDEFRLDARWLVDPNLIFVGPEIGEGAHAKVYEGKYKKQTVAIKIVHKGETLEEIAKREARFAREVAMLSRVQHKNLVKFIGACREPEMVIVTELLLGGTLRKYLRSMRPRCLDKHVAIGFALDIARAMECLHSHGIIHRDLKPENLLLTEDHKTVKLADFGLAREESLTEMMTAETGTYRWMAPELYSTVTLRQGEKKHYNHKVDAYSFAIVLWELLHNKLPFEGMSNLQAAYAAAFKVVTSGLFTRKLCCAN
;
A
#
# COMPACT_ATOMS: atom_id res chain seq x y z
N MET A 1 36.46 20.28 -29.30
CA MET A 1 35.58 21.35 -28.80
C MET A 1 34.20 20.72 -28.69
N GLU A 2 34.04 19.86 -27.68
CA GLU A 2 33.28 20.10 -26.43
C GLU A 2 31.76 20.11 -26.72
N SER A 3 31.06 18.98 -26.56
CA SER A 3 30.54 18.39 -25.30
C SER A 3 29.53 19.29 -24.57
N GLY A 4 28.25 19.09 -24.87
CA GLY A 4 27.14 19.59 -24.06
C GLY A 4 26.47 18.43 -23.33
N SER A 5 27.06 18.03 -22.20
CA SER A 5 26.51 17.09 -21.23
C SER A 5 25.29 17.71 -20.53
N GLY A 6 24.09 17.31 -20.93
CA GLY A 6 22.87 17.54 -20.15
C GLY A 6 22.80 16.53 -19.00
N PHE A 7 23.40 16.89 -17.86
CA PHE A 7 23.20 16.19 -16.59
C PHE A 7 21.71 16.19 -16.24
N TYR A 8 21.07 15.02 -16.27
CA TYR A 8 19.86 14.78 -15.49
C TYR A 8 20.31 14.64 -14.04
N SER A 9 20.11 15.68 -13.22
CA SER A 9 20.33 15.59 -11.78
C SER A 9 19.29 14.63 -11.20
N VAL A 10 19.74 13.44 -10.84
CA VAL A 10 19.03 12.57 -9.90
C VAL A 10 18.88 13.40 -8.63
N ASP A 11 17.65 13.73 -8.25
CA ASP A 11 17.35 14.33 -6.95
C ASP A 11 18.11 13.53 -5.89
N GLU A 12 19.06 14.17 -5.19
CA GLU A 12 19.83 13.52 -4.15
C GLU A 12 18.85 12.94 -3.14
N PHE A 13 18.83 11.62 -2.99
CA PHE A 13 18.13 10.97 -1.90
C PHE A 13 18.67 11.51 -0.58
N ARG A 14 18.01 12.53 -0.02
CA ARG A 14 18.35 13.17 1.25
C ARG A 14 17.45 12.62 2.34
N LEU A 15 17.89 11.50 2.91
CA LEU A 15 17.29 10.97 4.14
C LEU A 15 17.98 11.60 5.34
N ASP A 16 17.19 12.11 6.29
CA ASP A 16 17.68 12.59 7.58
C ASP A 16 18.51 11.49 8.27
N ALA A 17 19.68 11.88 8.80
CA ALA A 17 20.63 10.96 9.41
C ALA A 17 20.02 10.07 10.51
N ARG A 18 18.96 10.53 11.18
CA ARG A 18 18.24 9.73 12.18
C ARG A 18 17.54 8.50 11.61
N TRP A 19 17.21 8.51 10.33
CA TRP A 19 16.54 7.40 9.62
C TRP A 19 17.54 6.54 8.83
N LEU A 20 18.82 6.89 8.79
CA LEU A 20 19.83 6.08 8.13
C LEU A 20 20.10 4.82 8.94
N VAL A 21 20.03 3.68 8.25
CA VAL A 21 20.35 2.37 8.78
C VAL A 21 21.74 1.96 8.29
N ASP A 22 22.60 1.51 9.21
CA ASP A 22 23.87 0.86 8.86
C ASP A 22 23.59 -0.58 8.37
N PRO A 23 23.85 -0.90 7.09
CA PRO A 23 23.59 -2.22 6.52
C PRO A 23 24.40 -3.32 7.21
N ASN A 24 25.56 -3.02 7.80
CA ASN A 24 26.38 -4.02 8.49
C ASN A 24 25.75 -4.51 9.81
N LEU A 25 24.79 -3.75 10.34
CA LEU A 25 24.05 -4.10 11.55
C LEU A 25 22.71 -4.80 11.24
N ILE A 26 22.42 -5.06 9.96
CA ILE A 26 21.23 -5.77 9.53
C ILE A 26 21.55 -7.26 9.44
N PHE A 27 20.75 -8.08 10.13
CA PHE A 27 20.74 -9.52 9.94
C PHE A 27 19.43 -9.93 9.24
N VAL A 28 19.54 -10.46 8.03
CA VAL A 28 18.39 -10.93 7.24
C VAL A 28 18.11 -12.39 7.58
N GLY A 29 16.88 -12.67 7.98
CA GLY A 29 16.37 -14.01 8.30
C GLY A 29 15.48 -14.57 7.18
N PRO A 30 14.47 -15.39 7.51
CA PRO A 30 13.61 -16.03 6.52
C PRO A 30 12.74 -15.02 5.76
N GLU A 31 12.42 -15.35 4.51
CA GLU A 31 11.46 -14.61 3.70
C GLU A 31 10.05 -14.77 4.29
N ILE A 32 9.35 -13.65 4.50
CA ILE A 32 7.99 -13.60 5.06
C ILE A 32 6.96 -13.05 4.08
N GLY A 33 7.42 -12.49 2.95
CA GLY A 33 6.55 -12.05 1.87
C GLY A 33 7.32 -11.67 0.60
N GLU A 34 6.64 -11.75 -0.54
CA GLU A 34 7.16 -11.39 -1.84
C GLU A 34 6.11 -10.53 -2.58
N GLY A 35 6.56 -9.41 -3.14
CA GLY A 35 5.80 -8.55 -4.04
C GLY A 35 6.49 -8.46 -5.40
N ALA A 36 5.84 -7.77 -6.35
CA ALA A 36 6.34 -7.68 -7.73
C ALA A 36 7.75 -7.10 -7.87
N HIS A 37 8.19 -6.25 -6.93
CA HIS A 37 9.45 -5.51 -7.01
C HIS A 37 10.27 -5.54 -5.72
N ALA A 38 9.84 -6.30 -4.72
CA ALA A 38 10.50 -6.36 -3.42
C ALA A 38 10.21 -7.67 -2.71
N LYS A 39 11.15 -8.10 -1.87
CA LYS A 39 10.98 -9.19 -0.91
C LYS A 39 11.03 -8.64 0.51
N VAL A 40 10.24 -9.23 1.39
CA VAL A 40 10.17 -8.87 2.80
C VAL A 40 10.66 -10.05 3.62
N TYR A 41 11.60 -9.77 4.51
CA TYR A 41 12.23 -10.74 5.40
C TYR A 41 11.96 -10.39 6.86
N GLU A 42 11.86 -11.40 7.69
CA GLU A 42 12.12 -11.22 9.12
C GLU A 42 13.62 -10.95 9.30
N GLY A 43 14.00 -10.13 10.26
CA GLY A 43 15.40 -9.95 10.59
C GLY A 43 15.65 -9.24 11.90
N LYS A 44 16.89 -8.83 12.12
CA LYS A 44 17.31 -8.09 13.30
C LYS A 44 18.09 -6.84 12.93
N TYR A 45 17.82 -5.74 13.63
CA TYR A 45 18.59 -4.51 13.54
C TYR A 45 18.76 -3.93 14.94
N LYS A 46 20.00 -3.62 15.36
CA LYS A 46 20.33 -3.12 16.71
C LYS A 46 19.66 -3.92 17.85
N LYS A 47 19.67 -5.26 17.75
CA LYS A 47 19.04 -6.23 18.68
C LYS A 47 17.51 -6.24 18.71
N GLN A 48 16.84 -5.45 17.87
CA GLN A 48 15.40 -5.48 17.71
C GLN A 48 15.00 -6.39 16.54
N THR A 49 13.96 -7.21 16.71
CA THR A 49 13.34 -7.95 15.60
C THR A 49 12.56 -7.00 14.70
N VAL A 50 12.78 -7.08 13.39
CA VAL A 50 12.30 -6.11 12.40
C VAL A 50 11.82 -6.80 11.13
N ALA A 51 11.01 -6.10 10.34
CA ALA A 51 10.71 -6.46 8.97
C ALA A 51 11.64 -5.68 8.03
N ILE A 52 12.29 -6.40 7.12
CA ILE A 52 13.29 -5.88 6.18
C ILE A 52 12.73 -6.04 4.77
N LYS A 53 12.35 -4.94 4.14
CA LYS A 53 11.91 -4.91 2.74
C LYS A 53 13.13 -4.56 1.86
N ILE A 54 13.53 -5.50 1.01
CA ILE A 54 14.61 -5.33 0.03
C ILE A 54 13.98 -5.10 -1.34
N VAL A 55 14.27 -3.95 -1.96
CA VAL A 55 13.74 -3.58 -3.28
C VAL A 55 14.73 -3.99 -4.37
N HIS A 56 14.26 -4.74 -5.36
CA HIS A 56 15.10 -5.18 -6.47
C HIS A 56 15.48 -4.00 -7.37
N LYS A 57 16.77 -3.77 -7.62
CA LYS A 57 17.24 -2.64 -8.45
C LYS A 57 16.74 -2.67 -9.89
N GLY A 58 16.39 -3.82 -10.46
CA GLY A 58 15.99 -3.94 -11.87
C GLY A 58 17.17 -4.26 -12.76
N GLU A 59 16.90 -4.57 -14.02
CA GLU A 59 17.92 -5.05 -14.96
C GLU A 59 18.33 -3.98 -15.97
N THR A 60 17.39 -3.11 -16.34
CA THR A 60 17.63 -2.00 -17.27
C THR A 60 17.82 -0.67 -16.54
N LEU A 61 18.52 0.29 -17.16
CA LEU A 61 18.71 1.63 -16.60
C LEU A 61 17.40 2.36 -16.30
N GLU A 62 16.39 2.17 -17.16
CA GLU A 62 15.06 2.75 -16.97
C GLU A 62 14.35 2.16 -15.75
N GLU A 63 14.41 0.83 -15.58
CA GLU A 63 13.86 0.18 -14.39
C GLU A 63 14.58 0.60 -13.12
N ILE A 64 15.91 0.70 -13.16
CA ILE A 64 16.71 1.15 -12.02
C ILE A 64 16.26 2.54 -11.59
N ALA A 65 16.24 3.51 -12.50
CA ALA A 65 15.82 4.87 -12.18
C ALA A 65 14.38 4.91 -11.62
N LYS A 66 13.45 4.14 -12.22
CA LYS A 66 12.07 4.06 -11.77
C LYS A 66 11.94 3.46 -10.36
N ARG A 67 12.70 2.41 -10.06
CA ARG A 67 12.65 1.71 -8.77
C ARG A 67 13.35 2.51 -7.67
N GLU A 68 14.45 3.19 -7.99
CA GLU A 68 15.10 4.14 -7.07
C GLU A 68 14.17 5.31 -6.72
N ALA A 69 13.49 5.89 -7.71
CA ALA A 69 12.52 6.96 -7.48
C ALA A 69 11.35 6.49 -6.61
N ARG A 70 10.86 5.26 -6.81
CA ARG A 70 9.82 4.65 -5.98
C ARG A 70 10.30 4.43 -4.54
N PHE A 71 11.50 3.88 -4.38
CA PHE A 71 12.12 3.67 -3.07
C PHE A 71 12.30 4.98 -2.31
N ALA A 72 12.87 6.00 -2.96
CA ALA A 72 13.07 7.32 -2.39
C ALA A 72 11.76 7.94 -1.91
N ARG A 73 10.70 7.83 -2.73
CA ARG A 73 9.36 8.30 -2.38
C ARG A 73 8.78 7.55 -1.19
N GLU A 74 8.86 6.23 -1.18
CA GLU A 74 8.33 5.39 -0.09
C GLU A 74 9.00 5.75 1.24
N VAL A 75 10.33 5.87 1.25
CA VAL A 75 11.09 6.30 2.42
C VAL A 75 10.72 7.71 2.86
N ALA A 76 10.58 8.66 1.93
CA ALA A 76 10.18 10.02 2.24
C ALA A 76 8.80 10.06 2.92
N MET A 77 7.82 9.30 2.43
CA MET A 77 6.49 9.21 3.06
C MET A 77 6.56 8.58 4.45
N LEU A 78 7.22 7.43 4.58
CA LEU A 78 7.37 6.72 5.85
C LEU A 78 8.07 7.57 6.92
N SER A 79 9.03 8.41 6.52
CA SER A 79 9.78 9.27 7.44
C SER A 79 8.98 10.45 8.00
N ARG A 80 7.85 10.81 7.36
CA ARG A 80 7.03 11.99 7.70
C ARG A 80 5.87 11.69 8.63
N VAL A 81 5.44 10.43 8.71
CA VAL A 81 4.24 10.05 9.45
C VAL A 81 4.57 9.04 10.54
N GLN A 82 4.01 9.26 11.72
CA GLN A 82 4.09 8.31 12.82
C GLN A 82 2.75 8.28 13.54
N HIS A 83 2.17 7.08 13.63
CA HIS A 83 0.89 6.88 14.30
C HIS A 83 0.77 5.43 14.76
N LYS A 84 0.01 5.20 15.85
CA LYS A 84 -0.11 3.86 16.44
C LYS A 84 -0.74 2.81 15.51
N ASN A 85 -1.53 3.25 14.52
CA ASN A 85 -2.18 2.42 13.50
C ASN A 85 -1.44 2.46 12.15
N LEU A 86 -0.22 3.02 12.10
CA LEU A 86 0.70 2.89 10.98
C LEU A 86 1.87 2.01 11.42
N VAL A 87 2.42 1.21 10.50
CA VAL A 87 3.66 0.49 10.77
C VAL A 87 4.78 1.49 11.07
N LYS A 88 5.43 1.31 12.21
CA LYS A 88 6.55 2.13 12.65
C LYS A 88 7.73 1.95 11.71
N PHE A 89 8.07 3.04 11.02
CA PHE A 89 9.32 3.17 10.29
C PHE A 89 10.50 3.22 11.26
N ILE A 90 11.54 2.43 10.98
CA ILE A 90 12.78 2.38 11.76
C ILE A 90 13.89 3.09 11.01
N GLY A 91 13.95 2.91 9.69
CA GLY A 91 14.92 3.60 8.85
C GLY A 91 15.11 2.89 7.51
N ALA A 92 16.04 3.39 6.70
CA ALA A 92 16.34 2.85 5.39
C ALA A 92 17.83 3.02 5.05
N CYS A 93 18.31 2.21 4.11
CA CYS A 93 19.60 2.39 3.44
C CYS A 93 19.43 2.18 1.94
N ARG A 94 20.17 2.93 1.14
CA ARG A 94 20.18 2.80 -0.34
C ARG A 94 21.28 1.87 -0.83
N GLU A 95 22.39 1.81 -0.10
CA GLU A 95 23.58 1.03 -0.43
C GLU A 95 23.96 0.08 0.72
N PRO A 96 24.47 -1.13 0.42
CA PRO A 96 24.68 -1.70 -0.91
C PRO A 96 23.38 -2.09 -1.62
N GLU A 97 22.28 -2.30 -0.87
CA GLU A 97 20.96 -2.59 -1.39
C GLU A 97 19.92 -1.59 -0.88
N MET A 98 18.84 -1.39 -1.64
CA MET A 98 17.72 -0.56 -1.24
C MET A 98 16.87 -1.29 -0.20
N VAL A 99 17.01 -0.90 1.06
CA VAL A 99 16.35 -1.54 2.20
C VAL A 99 15.50 -0.55 2.98
N ILE A 100 14.28 -0.97 3.32
CA ILE A 100 13.38 -0.29 4.26
C ILE A 100 13.23 -1.19 5.48
N VAL A 101 13.50 -0.65 6.67
CA VAL A 101 13.37 -1.34 7.95
C VAL A 101 12.16 -0.80 8.70
N THR A 102 11.29 -1.69 9.14
CA THR A 102 10.06 -1.38 9.88
C THR A 102 9.90 -2.31 11.08
N GLU A 103 9.01 -1.96 12.02
CA GLU A 103 8.61 -2.92 13.04
C GLU A 103 8.02 -4.20 12.42
N LEU A 104 8.31 -5.36 13.01
CA LEU A 104 7.72 -6.62 12.60
C LEU A 104 6.38 -6.84 13.31
N LEU A 105 5.33 -7.16 12.55
CA LEU A 105 4.01 -7.52 13.07
C LEU A 105 3.77 -9.02 12.88
N LEU A 106 3.69 -9.76 13.99
CA LEU A 106 3.59 -11.22 13.99
C LEU A 106 2.17 -11.76 13.76
N GLY A 107 1.14 -10.93 13.84
CA GLY A 107 -0.25 -11.32 13.57
C GLY A 107 -0.55 -11.55 12.08
N GLY A 108 0.43 -11.32 11.21
CA GLY A 108 0.27 -11.47 9.75
C GLY A 108 -0.67 -10.42 9.15
N THR A 109 -1.08 -10.67 7.90
CA THR A 109 -1.99 -9.77 7.19
C THR A 109 -3.44 -10.02 7.58
N LEU A 110 -4.25 -8.95 7.58
CA LEU A 110 -5.70 -9.02 7.76
C LEU A 110 -6.32 -9.97 6.73
N ARG A 111 -5.78 -10.02 5.50
CA ARG A 111 -6.18 -10.98 4.47
C ARG A 111 -6.07 -12.44 4.94
N LYS A 112 -4.90 -12.83 5.45
CA LYS A 112 -4.64 -14.19 5.94
C LYS A 112 -5.53 -14.50 7.14
N TYR A 113 -5.68 -13.54 8.05
CA TYR A 113 -6.52 -13.67 9.24
C TYR A 113 -8.01 -13.86 8.91
N LEU A 114 -8.58 -13.03 8.04
CA LEU A 114 -9.96 -13.17 7.60
C LEU A 114 -10.19 -14.52 6.91
N ARG A 115 -9.28 -14.92 6.02
CA ARG A 115 -9.35 -16.19 5.30
C ARG A 115 -9.33 -17.40 6.24
N SER A 116 -8.51 -17.39 7.30
CA SER A 116 -8.42 -18.52 8.24
C SER A 116 -9.69 -18.73 9.06
N MET A 117 -10.51 -17.68 9.22
CA MET A 117 -11.78 -17.76 9.95
C MET A 117 -12.98 -18.14 9.09
N ARG A 118 -12.85 -18.10 7.75
CA ARG A 118 -13.99 -18.38 6.86
C ARG A 118 -14.54 -19.80 7.08
N PRO A 119 -15.88 -19.97 7.02
CA PRO A 119 -16.90 -18.98 6.63
C PRO A 119 -17.41 -18.09 7.78
N ARG A 120 -16.83 -18.15 8.98
CA ARG A 120 -17.29 -17.35 10.13
C ARG A 120 -16.99 -15.87 9.90
N CYS A 121 -17.91 -15.02 10.34
CA CYS A 121 -17.66 -13.58 10.38
C CYS A 121 -16.89 -13.20 11.64
N LEU A 122 -16.23 -12.05 11.61
CA LEU A 122 -15.69 -11.41 12.79
C LEU A 122 -16.79 -11.09 13.80
N ASP A 123 -16.45 -11.10 15.08
CA ASP A 123 -17.28 -10.42 16.07
C ASP A 123 -17.43 -8.95 15.69
N LYS A 124 -18.64 -8.39 15.85
CA LYS A 124 -18.94 -7.03 15.40
C LYS A 124 -18.08 -5.99 16.12
N HIS A 125 -17.78 -6.17 17.40
CA HIS A 125 -16.94 -5.25 18.15
C HIS A 125 -15.49 -5.30 17.63
N VAL A 126 -14.99 -6.48 17.29
CA VAL A 126 -13.66 -6.63 16.67
C VAL A 126 -13.64 -5.98 15.29
N ALA A 127 -14.65 -6.20 14.45
CA ALA A 127 -14.75 -5.58 13.13
C ALA A 127 -14.79 -4.05 13.21
N ILE A 128 -15.56 -3.48 14.16
CA ILE A 128 -15.62 -2.04 14.40
C ILE A 128 -14.26 -1.52 14.92
N GLY A 129 -13.60 -2.25 15.82
CA GLY A 129 -12.27 -1.91 16.31
C GLY A 129 -11.25 -1.81 15.19
N PHE A 130 -11.19 -2.81 14.32
CA PHE A 130 -10.32 -2.82 13.14
C PHE A 130 -10.65 -1.69 12.18
N ALA A 131 -11.94 -1.44 11.90
CA ALA A 131 -12.36 -0.34 11.04
C ALA A 131 -11.93 1.02 11.61
N LEU A 132 -12.01 1.21 12.92
CA LEU A 132 -11.59 2.44 13.60
C LEU A 132 -10.07 2.63 13.54
N ASP A 133 -9.29 1.56 13.72
CA ASP A 133 -7.83 1.60 13.57
C ASP A 133 -7.43 2.02 12.15
N ILE A 134 -8.06 1.43 11.14
CA ILE A 134 -7.81 1.76 9.73
C ILE A 134 -8.21 3.20 9.43
N ALA A 135 -9.37 3.65 9.92
CA ALA A 135 -9.83 5.03 9.71
C ALA A 135 -8.87 6.06 10.32
N ARG A 136 -8.35 5.80 11.53
CA ARG A 136 -7.34 6.67 12.18
C ARG A 136 -6.01 6.68 11.44
N ALA A 137 -5.59 5.54 10.89
CA ALA A 137 -4.42 5.48 10.02
C ALA A 137 -4.61 6.37 8.78
N MET A 138 -5.77 6.28 8.12
CA MET A 138 -6.07 7.09 6.94
C MET A 138 -6.16 8.59 7.25
N GLU A 139 -6.81 8.96 8.36
CA GLU A 139 -6.88 10.35 8.84
C GLU A 139 -5.46 10.93 9.07
N CYS A 140 -4.57 10.14 9.68
CA CYS A 140 -3.17 10.54 9.84
C CYS A 140 -2.49 10.77 8.48
N LEU A 141 -2.66 9.90 7.49
CA LEU A 141 -2.07 10.10 6.17
C LEU A 141 -2.63 11.33 5.45
N HIS A 142 -3.95 11.47 5.42
CA HIS A 142 -4.64 12.54 4.72
C HIS A 142 -4.33 13.91 5.33
N SER A 143 -4.22 14.01 6.66
CA SER A 143 -3.78 15.25 7.34
C SER A 143 -2.35 15.67 7.02
N HIS A 144 -1.51 14.74 6.56
CA HIS A 144 -0.14 15.03 6.06
C HIS A 144 -0.08 15.19 4.53
N GLY A 145 -1.24 15.23 3.86
CA GLY A 145 -1.34 15.35 2.41
C GLY A 145 -0.89 14.10 1.64
N ILE A 146 -0.94 12.92 2.26
CA ILE A 146 -0.51 11.64 1.68
C ILE A 146 -1.74 10.80 1.31
N ILE A 147 -1.83 10.36 0.06
CA ILE A 147 -2.84 9.41 -0.41
C ILE A 147 -2.19 8.02 -0.48
N HIS A 148 -2.82 7.00 0.12
CA HIS A 148 -2.27 5.64 0.20
C HIS A 148 -2.36 4.89 -1.14
N ARG A 149 -3.53 4.95 -1.78
CA ARG A 149 -3.89 4.40 -3.11
C ARG A 149 -3.91 2.88 -3.25
N ASP A 150 -3.37 2.12 -2.29
CA ASP A 150 -3.38 0.65 -2.31
C ASP A 150 -3.93 0.08 -1.00
N LEU A 151 -4.99 0.70 -0.45
CA LEU A 151 -5.61 0.23 0.78
C LEU A 151 -6.37 -1.07 0.52
N LYS A 152 -5.89 -2.19 1.08
CA LYS A 152 -6.45 -3.53 0.93
C LYS A 152 -6.05 -4.43 2.11
N PRO A 153 -6.73 -5.56 2.34
CA PRO A 153 -6.43 -6.45 3.48
C PRO A 153 -5.00 -7.03 3.49
N GLU A 154 -4.32 -7.10 2.34
CA GLU A 154 -2.92 -7.51 2.24
C GLU A 154 -1.95 -6.49 2.86
N ASN A 155 -2.30 -5.21 2.82
CA ASN A 155 -1.47 -4.10 3.34
C ASN A 155 -1.85 -3.70 4.77
N LEU A 156 -2.76 -4.44 5.40
CA LEU A 156 -3.19 -4.25 6.79
C LEU A 156 -2.60 -5.38 7.62
N LEU A 157 -1.72 -5.06 8.57
CA LEU A 157 -1.04 -6.01 9.44
C LEU A 157 -1.66 -6.02 10.83
N LEU A 158 -1.65 -7.18 11.48
CA LEU A 158 -2.17 -7.35 12.84
C LEU A 158 -1.04 -7.48 13.85
N THR A 159 -1.27 -6.94 15.04
CA THR A 159 -0.46 -7.29 16.22
C THR A 159 -0.58 -8.78 16.55
N GLU A 160 0.39 -9.33 17.28
CA GLU A 160 0.43 -10.75 17.65
C GLU A 160 -0.84 -11.20 18.41
N ASP A 161 -1.39 -10.33 19.25
CA ASP A 161 -2.64 -10.58 19.99
C ASP A 161 -3.91 -10.40 19.14
N HIS A 162 -3.77 -10.04 17.85
CA HIS A 162 -4.83 -9.72 16.91
C HIS A 162 -5.81 -8.62 17.40
N LYS A 163 -5.39 -7.73 18.30
CA LYS A 163 -6.26 -6.66 18.81
C LYS A 163 -6.15 -5.35 18.05
N THR A 164 -5.04 -5.11 17.37
CA THR A 164 -4.77 -3.84 16.68
C THR A 164 -4.42 -4.08 15.22
N VAL A 165 -4.97 -3.24 14.33
CA VAL A 165 -4.57 -3.18 12.92
C VAL A 165 -3.59 -2.01 12.71
N LYS A 166 -2.55 -2.28 11.93
CA LYS A 166 -1.61 -1.29 11.41
C LYS A 166 -1.55 -1.31 9.90
N LEU A 167 -1.64 -0.14 9.27
CA LEU A 167 -1.47 0.01 7.82
C LEU A 167 0.01 0.02 7.45
N ALA A 168 0.34 -0.76 6.43
CA ALA A 168 1.67 -0.98 5.89
C ALA A 168 1.71 -0.71 4.37
N ASP A 169 2.90 -0.82 3.79
CA ASP A 169 3.20 -0.72 2.35
C ASP A 169 2.83 0.60 1.67
N PHE A 170 3.80 1.51 1.66
CA PHE A 170 3.68 2.84 1.06
C PHE A 170 4.20 2.87 -0.38
N GLY A 171 4.45 1.70 -1.00
CA GLY A 171 5.05 1.60 -2.32
C GLY A 171 4.26 2.29 -3.44
N LEU A 172 2.96 2.56 -3.24
CA LEU A 172 2.10 3.28 -4.17
C LEU A 172 1.59 4.63 -3.63
N ALA A 173 2.01 5.02 -2.43
CA ALA A 173 1.59 6.26 -1.78
C ALA A 173 2.21 7.49 -2.48
N ARG A 174 1.48 8.61 -2.46
CA ARG A 174 1.89 9.88 -3.10
C ARG A 174 1.37 11.08 -2.33
N GLU A 175 1.98 12.24 -2.56
CA GLU A 175 1.41 13.51 -2.13
C GLU A 175 0.16 13.84 -2.95
N GLU A 176 -0.85 14.41 -2.30
CA GLU A 176 -2.11 14.83 -2.93
C GLU A 176 -1.89 15.93 -4.00
N SER A 177 -0.82 16.73 -3.87
CA SER A 177 -0.42 17.76 -4.84
C SER A 177 0.09 17.21 -6.19
N LEU A 178 0.51 15.94 -6.24
CA LEU A 178 1.15 15.33 -7.41
C LEU A 178 0.14 14.53 -8.26
N THR A 179 -0.51 15.21 -9.21
CA THR A 179 -1.48 14.61 -10.15
C THR A 179 -0.79 14.00 -11.38
N GLU A 180 -0.03 12.93 -11.22
CA GLU A 180 0.57 12.18 -12.32
C GLU A 180 -0.25 10.94 -12.74
N MET A 181 -0.13 10.57 -14.03
CA MET A 181 -0.77 9.38 -14.60
C MET A 181 -0.29 8.08 -13.95
N MET A 182 -1.18 7.09 -13.94
CA MET A 182 -0.95 5.77 -13.35
C MET A 182 -0.11 4.89 -14.28
N THR A 183 0.87 4.17 -13.72
CA THR A 183 1.33 2.91 -14.30
C THR A 183 0.43 1.80 -13.76
N ALA A 184 -0.27 1.09 -14.64
CA ALA A 184 -1.17 0.01 -14.27
C ALA A 184 -0.38 -1.14 -13.62
N GLU A 185 -0.37 -1.20 -12.28
CA GLU A 185 0.06 -2.41 -11.58
C GLU A 185 -1.13 -3.37 -11.45
N THR A 186 -0.91 -4.57 -11.96
CA THR A 186 -1.86 -5.69 -12.02
C THR A 186 -2.11 -6.26 -10.63
N GLY A 187 -3.30 -6.08 -10.05
CA GLY A 187 -3.72 -6.90 -8.89
C GLY A 187 -4.80 -6.36 -7.96
N THR A 188 -4.90 -5.04 -7.74
CA THR A 188 -5.75 -4.47 -6.65
C THR A 188 -7.15 -4.00 -7.10
N TYR A 189 -7.60 -4.29 -8.32
CA TYR A 189 -8.80 -3.68 -8.88
C TYR A 189 -10.10 -3.79 -8.04
N ARG A 190 -10.23 -4.80 -7.17
CA ARG A 190 -11.42 -4.99 -6.31
C ARG A 190 -11.61 -3.91 -5.23
N TRP A 191 -10.51 -3.39 -4.68
CA TRP A 191 -10.53 -2.35 -3.66
C TRP A 191 -10.22 -0.97 -4.25
N MET A 192 -9.83 -0.90 -5.52
CA MET A 192 -9.46 0.33 -6.19
C MET A 192 -10.70 1.13 -6.63
N ALA A 193 -10.68 2.44 -6.39
CA ALA A 193 -11.75 3.34 -6.83
C ALA A 193 -11.83 3.41 -8.38
N PRO A 194 -13.02 3.44 -8.99
CA PRO A 194 -13.19 3.39 -10.45
C PRO A 194 -12.54 4.56 -11.19
N GLU A 195 -12.43 5.72 -10.56
CA GLU A 195 -11.72 6.87 -11.07
C GLU A 195 -10.20 6.66 -11.18
N LEU A 196 -9.60 5.66 -10.53
CA LEU A 196 -8.18 5.36 -10.70
C LEU A 196 -7.86 4.61 -12.00
N TYR A 197 -8.81 3.87 -12.58
CA TYR A 197 -8.60 3.07 -13.80
C TYR A 197 -9.56 3.36 -14.95
N SER A 198 -10.61 4.16 -14.74
CA SER A 198 -11.52 4.55 -15.82
C SER A 198 -10.73 5.33 -16.89
N THR A 199 -10.59 4.72 -18.07
CA THR A 199 -9.90 5.25 -19.24
C THR A 199 -10.76 6.24 -20.01
N VAL A 200 -11.71 6.95 -19.38
CA VAL A 200 -12.32 8.13 -20.02
C VAL A 200 -11.16 9.07 -20.28
N THR A 201 -10.72 9.06 -21.53
CA THR A 201 -9.65 9.86 -22.08
C THR A 201 -10.09 11.29 -21.88
N LEU A 202 -9.59 11.89 -20.82
CA LEU A 202 -9.44 13.32 -20.77
C LEU A 202 -8.71 13.72 -22.05
N ARG A 203 -9.15 14.82 -22.66
CA ARG A 203 -8.59 15.29 -23.93
C ARG A 203 -7.07 15.42 -23.78
N GLN A 204 -6.31 15.15 -24.85
CA GLN A 204 -4.84 15.20 -24.83
C GLN A 204 -4.33 16.38 -23.98
N GLY A 205 -3.71 16.07 -22.82
CA GLY A 205 -3.13 17.06 -21.91
C GLY A 205 -3.86 17.27 -20.57
N GLU A 206 -5.09 16.78 -20.41
CA GLU A 206 -5.83 16.91 -19.15
C GLU A 206 -5.45 15.79 -18.16
N LYS A 207 -4.93 16.19 -16.99
CA LYS A 207 -4.56 15.26 -15.90
C LYS A 207 -5.83 14.80 -15.18
N LYS A 208 -5.94 13.49 -14.92
CA LYS A 208 -7.04 12.95 -14.12
C LYS A 208 -6.90 13.37 -12.67
N HIS A 209 -7.74 14.28 -12.23
CA HIS A 209 -7.78 14.74 -10.84
C HIS A 209 -8.53 13.72 -9.99
N TYR A 210 -7.80 13.03 -9.12
CA TYR A 210 -8.35 12.27 -8.00
C TYR A 210 -7.67 12.76 -6.72
N ASN A 211 -8.37 12.66 -5.60
CA ASN A 211 -7.93 13.15 -4.30
C ASN A 211 -7.95 12.00 -3.28
N HIS A 212 -7.77 12.31 -1.99
CA HIS A 212 -7.81 11.32 -0.91
C HIS A 212 -9.11 10.48 -0.84
N LYS A 213 -10.19 10.83 -1.56
CA LYS A 213 -11.45 10.05 -1.61
C LYS A 213 -11.29 8.66 -2.22
N VAL A 214 -10.25 8.43 -3.03
CA VAL A 214 -9.96 7.08 -3.55
C VAL A 214 -9.70 6.09 -2.42
N ASP A 215 -9.04 6.53 -1.35
CA ASP A 215 -8.81 5.69 -0.18
C ASP A 215 -10.08 5.47 0.64
N ALA A 216 -11.01 6.44 0.65
CA ALA A 216 -12.30 6.27 1.30
C ALA A 216 -13.15 5.19 0.60
N TYR A 217 -13.08 5.10 -0.74
CA TYR A 217 -13.67 4.00 -1.49
C TYR A 217 -13.04 2.66 -1.07
N SER A 218 -11.71 2.57 -1.08
CA SER A 218 -11.00 1.35 -0.68
C SER A 218 -11.34 0.93 0.75
N PHE A 219 -11.43 1.89 1.67
CA PHE A 219 -11.86 1.66 3.04
C PHE A 219 -13.27 1.08 3.12
N ALA A 220 -14.21 1.59 2.33
CA ALA A 220 -15.58 1.06 2.30
C ALA A 220 -15.62 -0.41 1.85
N ILE A 221 -14.79 -0.80 0.89
CA ILE A 221 -14.67 -2.21 0.47
C ILE A 221 -14.05 -3.07 1.59
N VAL A 222 -12.99 -2.59 2.25
CA VAL A 222 -12.39 -3.29 3.40
C VAL A 222 -13.38 -3.44 4.55
N LEU A 223 -14.14 -2.39 4.88
CA LEU A 223 -15.19 -2.43 5.90
C LEU A 223 -16.26 -3.47 5.55
N TRP A 224 -16.68 -3.54 4.28
CA TRP A 224 -17.60 -4.58 3.85
C TRP A 224 -17.02 -5.98 4.06
N GLU A 225 -15.75 -6.20 3.72
CA GLU A 225 -15.07 -7.48 3.92
C GLU A 225 -14.91 -7.83 5.41
N LEU A 226 -14.64 -6.86 6.28
CA LEU A 226 -14.62 -7.05 7.74
C LEU A 226 -15.97 -7.54 8.29
N LEU A 227 -17.08 -6.97 7.79
CA LEU A 227 -18.43 -7.28 8.28
C LEU A 227 -18.97 -8.61 7.75
N HIS A 228 -18.61 -8.98 6.53
CA HIS A 228 -19.20 -10.16 5.86
C HIS A 228 -18.23 -11.34 5.76
N ASN A 229 -16.94 -11.12 6.02
CA ASN A 229 -15.84 -12.07 5.78
C ASN A 229 -15.94 -12.83 4.45
N LYS A 230 -16.29 -12.11 3.38
CA LYS A 230 -16.38 -12.62 2.01
C LYS A 230 -15.43 -11.87 1.11
N LEU A 231 -14.98 -12.53 0.04
CA LEU A 231 -14.19 -11.87 -0.98
C LEU A 231 -15.07 -10.85 -1.73
N PRO A 232 -14.69 -9.56 -1.81
CA PRO A 232 -15.42 -8.60 -2.64
C PRO A 232 -15.48 -9.06 -4.10
N PHE A 233 -16.67 -9.09 -4.69
CA PHE A 233 -16.91 -9.56 -6.07
C PHE A 233 -16.45 -11.02 -6.28
N GLU A 234 -16.69 -11.88 -5.29
CA GLU A 234 -16.36 -13.30 -5.37
C GLU A 234 -16.88 -13.94 -6.66
N GLY A 235 -16.06 -14.76 -7.33
CA GLY A 235 -16.42 -15.38 -8.62
C GLY A 235 -16.15 -14.52 -9.86
N MET A 236 -15.85 -13.23 -9.72
CA MET A 236 -15.39 -12.38 -10.83
C MET A 236 -13.86 -12.41 -10.95
N SER A 237 -13.30 -12.16 -12.13
CA SER A 237 -11.89 -11.80 -12.29
C SER A 237 -11.62 -10.37 -11.78
N ASN A 238 -10.36 -9.99 -11.58
CA ASN A 238 -10.04 -8.63 -11.13
C ASN A 238 -10.53 -7.55 -12.11
N LEU A 239 -10.44 -7.81 -13.42
CA LEU A 239 -10.93 -6.90 -14.45
C LEU A 239 -12.46 -6.82 -14.47
N GLN A 240 -13.15 -7.95 -14.30
CA GLN A 240 -14.60 -8.00 -14.19
C GLN A 240 -15.12 -7.25 -12.96
N ALA A 241 -14.43 -7.39 -11.82
CA ALA A 241 -14.73 -6.64 -10.61
C ALA A 241 -14.56 -5.13 -10.82
N ALA A 242 -13.48 -4.71 -11.48
CA ALA A 242 -13.24 -3.31 -11.84
C ALA A 242 -14.39 -2.78 -12.74
N TYR A 243 -14.75 -3.53 -13.77
CA TYR A 243 -15.83 -3.14 -14.67
C TYR A 243 -17.18 -3.03 -13.93
N ALA A 244 -17.48 -4.00 -13.05
CA ALA A 244 -18.70 -3.99 -12.26
C ALA A 244 -18.77 -2.79 -11.31
N ALA A 245 -17.64 -2.43 -10.67
CA ALA A 245 -17.53 -1.26 -9.82
C ALA A 245 -17.73 0.06 -10.59
N ALA A 246 -17.18 0.18 -11.80
CA ALA A 246 -17.26 1.40 -12.60
C ALA A 246 -18.61 1.62 -13.30
N PHE A 247 -19.24 0.58 -13.85
CA PHE A 247 -20.34 0.76 -14.82
C PHE A 247 -21.73 0.32 -14.33
N LYS A 248 -21.86 -0.48 -13.26
CA LYS A 248 -23.19 -0.87 -12.74
C LYS A 248 -23.83 0.18 -11.82
N VAL A 249 -23.45 1.46 -11.91
CA VAL A 249 -23.93 2.54 -11.02
C VAL A 249 -25.37 2.99 -11.34
N VAL A 250 -25.95 2.60 -12.48
CA VAL A 250 -27.17 3.25 -13.02
C VAL A 250 -28.51 2.61 -12.62
N THR A 251 -28.56 1.45 -11.94
CA THR A 251 -29.83 0.87 -11.48
C THR A 251 -29.90 0.75 -9.95
N SER A 252 -30.92 1.40 -9.40
CA SER A 252 -31.31 1.50 -8.00
C SER A 252 -31.27 0.17 -7.23
N GLY A 253 -30.49 0.13 -6.15
CA GLY A 253 -30.49 -0.97 -5.17
C GLY A 253 -29.12 -1.20 -4.53
N LEU A 254 -29.08 -1.14 -3.19
CA LEU A 254 -27.92 -1.14 -2.28
C LEU A 254 -26.60 -1.74 -2.80
N PHE A 255 -25.51 -1.00 -2.62
CA PHE A 255 -24.10 -1.37 -2.84
C PHE A 255 -23.73 -2.79 -2.33
N THR A 256 -24.37 -3.25 -1.25
CA THR A 256 -24.17 -4.59 -0.66
C THR A 256 -24.59 -5.75 -1.56
N ARG A 257 -25.61 -5.59 -2.41
CA ARG A 257 -26.03 -6.64 -3.36
C ARG A 257 -25.03 -6.83 -4.52
N LYS A 258 -24.12 -5.87 -4.76
CA LYS A 258 -23.14 -5.92 -5.86
C LYS A 258 -21.85 -6.66 -5.50
N LEU A 259 -21.52 -6.69 -4.21
CA LEU A 259 -20.27 -7.31 -3.72
C LEU A 259 -20.40 -8.82 -3.52
N CYS A 260 -21.62 -9.32 -3.37
CA CYS A 260 -21.95 -10.73 -3.53
C CYS A 260 -22.31 -11.00 -5.00
N CYS A 261 -21.82 -12.08 -5.61
CA CYS A 261 -22.51 -12.61 -6.79
C CYS A 261 -23.95 -12.95 -6.37
N ALA A 262 -24.92 -12.32 -7.03
CA ALA A 262 -26.29 -12.77 -6.97
C ALA A 262 -26.33 -14.17 -7.61
N ASN A 263 -26.61 -15.18 -6.80
CA ASN A 263 -27.22 -16.40 -7.32
C ASN A 263 -28.66 -16.07 -7.70
#